data_AF-A0AAD7WYD8-F1
#
_entry.id   AF-A0AAD7WYD8-F1
#
_cell.length_a   1.000
_cell.length_b   1.000
_cell.length_c   1.000
_cell.angle_alpha   90.00
_cell.angle_beta   90.00
_cell.angle_gamma   90.00
#
_symmetry.space_group_name_H-M   'P 1'
#
loop_
_entity.id
_entity.type
_entity.pdbx_description
1 polymer ?
#
loop_
_entity_poly.entity_id
_entity_poly.type
_entity_poly.pdbx_seq_one_letter_code
_entity_poly.pdbx_strand_id
1 'polypeptide(L)'
;MDISGPPAMMANRILIADLGELIIRQYNQDFSEKEYEEKSEMSGEDKKFMEIASSSITLQDGHYHLALPLRDKDVVMPDNHDMAEQRTMNLLKVQER
;
A
#
# COMPACT_ATOMS: atom_id res chain seq x y z
N MET A 1 11.43 4.25 -64.39
CA MET A 1 11.13 3.03 -63.61
C MET A 1 11.18 3.43 -62.14
N ASP A 2 10.01 3.68 -61.57
CA ASP A 2 9.82 3.87 -60.13
C ASP A 2 9.94 2.54 -59.39
N ILE A 3 10.59 2.54 -58.22
CA ILE A 3 9.99 2.14 -56.92
C ILE A 3 11.04 2.30 -55.81
N SER A 4 11.17 3.51 -55.26
CA SER A 4 11.74 3.67 -53.92
C SER A 4 10.68 3.21 -52.92
N GLY A 5 10.79 1.96 -52.45
CA GLY A 5 9.94 1.45 -51.38
C GLY A 5 10.09 2.30 -50.10
N PRO A 6 9.04 2.42 -49.27
CA PRO A 6 9.09 3.24 -48.07
C PRO A 6 10.20 2.73 -47.13
N PRO A 7 10.92 3.61 -46.41
CA PRO A 7 11.89 3.18 -45.42
C PRO A 7 11.17 2.27 -44.43
N ALA A 8 11.67 1.04 -44.28
CA ALA A 8 11.14 0.11 -43.30
C ALA A 8 11.26 0.76 -41.92
N MET A 9 10.14 1.27 -41.40
CA MET A 9 10.08 1.74 -40.02
C MET A 9 10.27 0.52 -39.13
N MET A 10 11.52 0.29 -38.72
CA MET A 10 11.85 -0.70 -37.71
C MET A 10 11.36 -0.17 -36.37
N ALA A 11 10.10 -0.45 -36.04
CA ALA A 11 9.64 -0.35 -34.67
C ALA A 11 10.40 -1.39 -33.86
N ASN A 12 11.24 -0.93 -32.92
CA ASN A 12 12.02 -1.80 -32.07
C ASN A 12 11.05 -2.52 -31.11
N ARG A 13 10.75 -3.79 -31.40
CA ARG A 13 9.83 -4.61 -30.60
C ARG A 13 10.59 -5.15 -29.40
N ILE A 14 10.72 -4.31 -28.37
CA ILE A 14 11.35 -4.67 -27.11
C ILE A 14 10.33 -5.47 -26.29
N LEU A 15 10.73 -6.60 -25.71
CA LEU A 15 9.87 -7.36 -24.80
C LEU A 15 9.71 -6.58 -23.49
N ILE A 16 8.58 -6.74 -22.80
CA ILE A 16 8.32 -6.03 -21.53
C ILE A 16 9.39 -6.35 -20.47
N ALA A 17 9.90 -7.59 -20.46
CA ALA A 17 11.00 -7.99 -19.57
C ALA A 17 12.29 -7.20 -19.86
N ASP A 18 12.61 -7.02 -21.14
CA ASP A 18 13.80 -6.27 -21.59
C ASP A 18 13.68 -4.76 -21.31
N LEU A 19 12.45 -4.23 -21.33
CA LEU A 19 12.18 -2.83 -21.00
C LEU A 19 12.51 -2.52 -19.54
N GLY A 20 12.19 -3.44 -18.62
CA GLY A 20 12.52 -3.28 -17.20
C GLY A 20 14.03 -3.13 -16.98
N GLU A 21 14.83 -3.98 -17.62
CA GLU A 21 16.29 -3.90 -17.53
C GLU A 21 16.83 -2.58 -18.13
N LEU A 22 16.27 -2.13 -19.25
CA LEU A 22 16.67 -0.87 -19.88
C LEU A 22 16.39 0.35 -18.98
N ILE A 23 15.24 0.36 -18.29
CA ILE A 23 14.87 1.41 -17.34
C ILE A 23 15.84 1.45 -16.16
N ILE A 24 16.17 0.28 -15.60
CA ILE A 24 17.13 0.16 -14.50
C ILE A 24 18.50 0.72 -14.92
N ARG A 25 18.99 0.34 -16.11
CA ARG A 25 20.26 0.82 -16.66
C ARG A 25 20.27 2.33 -16.84
N GLN A 26 19.20 2.90 -17.41
CA GLN A 26 19.05 4.34 -17.59
C GLN A 26 19.08 5.07 -16.24
N TYR A 27 18.31 4.57 -15.26
CA TYR A 27 18.26 5.16 -13.93
C TYR A 27 19.63 5.16 -13.25
N ASN A 28 20.36 4.04 -13.32
CA ASN A 28 21.70 3.92 -12.73
C ASN A 28 22.74 4.83 -13.41
N GLN A 29 22.56 5.11 -14.70
CA GLN A 29 23.41 6.06 -15.43
C GLN A 29 23.11 7.51 -15.03
N ASP A 30 21.83 7.87 -14.95
CA ASP A 30 21.39 9.24 -14.64
C ASP A 30 21.56 9.58 -13.15
N PHE A 31 21.47 8.59 -12.26
CA PHE A 31 21.53 8.73 -10.80
C PHE A 31 22.62 7.85 -10.17
N SER A 32 23.88 8.06 -10.55
CA SER A 32 25.02 7.26 -10.07
C SER A 32 25.30 7.36 -8.56
N GLU A 33 24.65 8.30 -7.85
CA GLU A 33 24.71 8.42 -6.39
C GLU A 33 24.00 7.26 -5.65
N LYS A 34 23.09 6.55 -6.34
CA LYS A 34 22.40 5.35 -5.82
C LYS A 34 22.15 4.36 -6.95
N GLU A 35 22.75 3.18 -6.86
CA GLU A 35 22.31 2.06 -7.69
C GLU A 35 20.86 1.70 -7.36
N TYR A 36 20.04 1.54 -8.41
CA TYR A 36 18.69 1.02 -8.31
C TYR A 36 18.76 -0.39 -7.74
N GLU A 37 18.09 -0.57 -6.60
CA GLU A 37 17.91 -1.87 -5.96
C GLU A 37 16.41 -2.03 -5.72
N GLU A 38 15.79 -3.01 -6.38
CA GLU A 38 14.39 -3.32 -6.16
C GLU A 38 14.22 -3.93 -4.77
N LYS A 39 13.84 -3.09 -3.81
CA LYS A 39 13.53 -3.50 -2.44
C LYS A 39 12.06 -3.33 -2.18
N SER A 40 11.50 -4.31 -1.47
CA SER A 40 10.19 -4.14 -0.84
C SER A 40 10.34 -3.12 0.29
N GLU A 41 9.85 -1.90 0.05
CA GLU A 41 9.83 -0.83 1.03
C GLU A 41 8.43 -0.68 1.63
N MET A 42 8.38 -0.36 2.92
CA MET A 42 7.13 0.02 3.58
C MET A 42 6.62 1.35 3.01
N SER A 43 5.33 1.41 2.68
CA SER A 43 4.70 2.67 2.30
C SER A 43 4.76 3.68 3.46
N GLY A 44 4.51 4.95 3.16
CA GLY A 44 4.41 5.97 4.21
C GLY A 44 3.32 5.64 5.25
N GLU A 45 2.22 5.03 4.81
CA GLU A 45 1.14 4.59 5.70
C GLU A 45 1.57 3.37 6.53
N ASP A 46 2.30 2.42 5.94
CA ASP A 46 2.81 1.24 6.65
C ASP A 46 3.81 1.64 7.74
N LYS A 47 4.70 2.59 7.44
CA LYS A 47 5.65 3.12 8.44
C LYS A 47 4.91 3.73 9.62
N LYS A 48 3.88 4.53 9.36
CA LYS A 48 3.05 5.15 10.40
C LYS A 48 2.26 4.11 11.20
N PHE A 49 1.72 3.09 10.53
CA PHE A 49 1.08 1.96 11.20
C PHE A 49 2.06 1.26 12.15
N MET A 50 3.25 0.92 11.67
CA MET A 50 4.26 0.23 12.48
C MET A 50 4.69 1.08 13.67
N GLU A 51 4.86 2.39 13.50
CA GLU A 51 5.17 3.31 14.60
C GLU A 51 4.08 3.30 15.68
N ILE A 52 2.80 3.42 15.29
CA ILE A 52 1.67 3.41 16.22
C ILE A 52 1.57 2.05 16.91
N ALA A 53 1.70 0.97 16.15
CA ALA A 53 1.56 -0.39 16.68
C ALA A 53 2.67 -0.72 17.68
N SER A 54 3.93 -0.47 17.31
CA SER A 54 5.08 -0.75 18.16
C SER A 54 5.13 0.13 19.42
N SER A 55 4.63 1.37 19.37
CA SER A 55 4.60 2.25 20.54
C SER A 55 3.42 2.00 21.49
N SER A 56 2.30 1.50 20.99
CA SER A 56 1.06 1.34 21.76
C SER A 56 0.78 -0.09 22.24
N ILE A 57 1.47 -1.08 21.69
CA ILE A 57 1.25 -2.47 22.07
C ILE A 57 1.55 -2.68 23.54
N THR A 58 0.53 -3.06 24.31
CA THR A 58 0.65 -3.34 25.73
C THR A 58 -0.11 -4.60 26.09
N LEU A 59 0.44 -5.39 27.01
CA LEU A 59 -0.23 -6.59 27.54
C LEU A 59 -0.85 -6.21 28.88
N GLN A 60 -2.18 -6.18 28.95
CA GLN A 60 -2.92 -5.90 30.18
C GLN A 60 -3.95 -7.01 30.38
N ASP A 61 -3.98 -7.58 31.59
CA ASP A 61 -4.92 -8.65 31.98
C ASP A 61 -4.99 -9.85 31.03
N GLY A 62 -3.85 -10.21 30.41
CA GLY A 62 -3.77 -11.30 29.44
C GLY A 62 -4.27 -10.94 28.03
N HIS A 63 -4.64 -9.69 27.80
CA HIS A 63 -5.10 -9.18 26.51
C HIS A 63 -4.11 -8.16 25.92
N TYR A 64 -3.84 -8.30 24.63
CA TYR A 64 -3.07 -7.31 23.91
C TYR A 64 -3.94 -6.10 23.56
N HIS A 65 -3.50 -4.95 23.99
CA HIS A 65 -4.08 -3.66 23.67
C HIS A 65 -3.21 -3.02 22.60
N LEU A 66 -3.85 -2.49 21.56
CA LEU A 66 -3.21 -1.84 20.44
C LEU A 66 -3.99 -0.57 20.13
N ALA A 67 -3.31 0.56 19.97
CA ALA A 67 -3.98 1.77 19.51
C ALA A 67 -4.41 1.60 18.05
N LEU A 68 -5.60 2.08 17.73
CA LEU A 68 -6.10 2.07 16.36
C LEU A 68 -5.20 2.95 15.48
N PRO A 69 -4.76 2.45 14.30
CA PRO A 69 -3.91 3.20 13.39
C PRO A 69 -4.74 4.20 12.58
N LEU A 70 -5.35 5.17 13.26
CA LEU A 70 -6.13 6.21 12.60
C LEU A 70 -5.20 7.15 11.81
N ARG A 71 -5.67 7.59 10.64
CA ARG A 71 -4.95 8.59 9.83
C ARG A 71 -4.77 9.91 10.58
N ASP A 72 -5.78 10.30 11.33
CA ASP A 72 -5.77 11.48 12.19
C ASP A 72 -5.92 11.02 13.65
N LYS A 73 -5.07 11.57 14.53
CA LYS A 73 -5.08 11.25 15.96
C LYS A 73 -6.27 11.90 16.67
N ASP A 74 -6.76 13.01 16.13
CA ASP A 74 -7.83 13.82 16.72
C ASP A 74 -9.18 13.56 16.06
N VAL A 75 -9.35 12.40 15.41
CA VAL A 75 -10.62 12.01 14.80
C VAL A 75 -11.69 11.86 15.89
N VAL A 76 -12.70 12.73 15.81
CA VAL A 76 -13.92 12.62 16.58
C VAL A 76 -14.90 11.78 15.77
N MET A 77 -15.20 10.57 16.25
CA MET A 77 -16.23 9.74 15.65
C MET A 77 -17.61 10.37 15.94
N PRO A 78 -18.54 10.38 14.96
CA PRO A 78 -19.90 10.79 15.22
C PRO A 78 -20.56 9.84 16.23
N ASP A 79 -21.55 10.35 16.96
CA ASP A 79 -22.31 9.54 17.91
C ASP A 79 -23.00 8.38 17.17
N ASN A 80 -22.70 7.16 17.61
CA ASN A 80 -23.21 5.93 17.04
C ASN A 80 -24.06 5.12 18.03
N HIS A 81 -24.51 5.75 19.13
CA HIS A 81 -25.25 5.09 20.21
C HIS A 81 -26.43 4.25 19.71
N ASP A 82 -27.36 4.85 18.97
CA ASP A 82 -28.58 4.17 18.50
C ASP A 82 -28.27 2.96 17.61
N MET A 83 -27.23 3.09 16.78
CA MET A 83 -26.77 2.00 15.92
C MET A 83 -26.14 0.87 16.73
N ALA A 84 -25.37 1.20 17.76
CA ALA A 84 -24.76 0.22 18.66
C ALA A 84 -25.82 -0.53 19.48
N GLU A 85 -26.85 0.16 19.95
CA GLU A 85 -27.98 -0.44 20.66
C GLU A 85 -28.73 -1.43 19.77
N GLN A 86 -29.11 -1.03 18.56
CA GLN A 86 -29.80 -1.93 17.64
C GLN A 86 -28.99 -3.17 17.28
N ARG A 87 -27.66 -3.02 17.07
CA ARG A 87 -26.77 -4.16 16.82
C ARG A 87 -26.73 -5.11 18.01
N THR A 88 -26.62 -4.59 19.23
CA THR A 88 -26.63 -5.39 20.46
C THR A 88 -27.93 -6.18 20.61
N MET A 89 -29.07 -5.53 20.41
CA MET A 89 -30.38 -6.19 20.47
C MET A 89 -30.52 -7.32 19.45
N ASN A 90 -29.96 -7.14 18.24
CA ASN A 90 -29.97 -8.18 17.22
C ASN A 90 -29.04 -9.35 17.56
N LEU A 91 -27.86 -9.08 18.15
CA LEU A 91 -26.94 -10.13 18.60
C LEU A 91 -27.55 -10.99 19.70
N LEU A 92 -28.20 -10.37 20.70
CA LEU A 92 -28.87 -11.09 21.78
C LEU A 92 -29.97 -12.02 21.25
N LYS A 93 -30.79 -11.53 20.31
CA LYS A 93 -31.84 -12.34 19.65
C LYS A 93 -31.28 -13.53 18.87
N VAL A 94 -30.07 -13.40 18.31
CA VAL A 94 -29.39 -14.51 17.62
C VAL A 94 -28.83 -15.51 18.62
N GLN A 95 -28.35 -15.04 19.78
CA GLN A 95 -27.77 -15.90 20.82
C GLN A 95 -28.81 -16.73 21.58
N GLU A 96 -30.08 -16.32 21.56
CA GLU A 96 -31.23 -17.03 22.15
C GLU A 96 -31.87 -18.08 21.21
N ARG A 97 -31.39 -18.20 19.96
CA ARG A 97 -31.84 -19.20 18.98
C ARG A 97 -30.92 -20.41 18.94
#